data_AF-A0A4Z2EWD7-F1
#
_entry.id   AF-A0A4Z2EWD7-F1
#
_cell.length_a   1.000
_cell.length_b   1.000
_cell.length_c   1.000
_cell.angle_alpha   90.00
_cell.angle_beta   90.00
_cell.angle_gamma   90.00
#
_symmetry.space_group_name_H-M   'P 1'
#
loop_
_entity.id
_entity.type
_entity.pdbx_description
1 polymer ?
#
loop_
_entity_poly.entity_id
_entity_poly.type
_entity_poly.pdbx_seq_one_letter_code
_entity_poly.pdbx_strand_id
1 'polypeptide(L)'
;MANGVFLSFFLLLTSSSSPFHRPGNCAGIPSMERYKVSNEFPDDTLNFIKMHPLMDEAVPSIANRPWFLKTMVRYRLTRIAVDTEAGPHSNQTVVFLGSEKGIVVKFLANMDGGFLNDSVFLEELNVYNPDKCSIDGAEDRRIVGMQMDSRSHALWVAFTSCVVKVPLSRC
;
A
#
# COMPACT_ATOMS: atom_id res chain seq x y z
N MET A 1 10.75 35.80 -31.69
CA MET A 1 11.26 35.50 -30.33
C MET A 1 10.43 34.34 -29.80
N ALA A 2 10.92 33.10 -29.97
CA ALA A 2 10.22 31.92 -29.49
C ALA A 2 10.68 31.66 -28.05
N ASN A 3 9.74 31.72 -27.11
CA ASN A 3 9.96 31.37 -25.71
C ASN A 3 10.18 29.86 -25.63
N GLY A 4 11.45 29.46 -25.51
CA GLY A 4 11.84 28.07 -25.33
C GLY A 4 11.44 27.58 -23.95
N VAL A 5 10.37 26.79 -23.88
CA VAL A 5 10.08 25.95 -22.72
C VAL A 5 11.18 24.90 -22.66
N PHE A 6 12.10 25.01 -21.70
CA PHE A 6 13.01 23.93 -21.36
C PHE A 6 12.18 22.77 -20.79
N LEU A 7 11.78 21.82 -21.64
CA LEU A 7 11.37 20.50 -21.18
C LEU A 7 12.64 19.77 -20.74
N SER A 8 12.91 19.76 -19.43
CA SER A 8 13.86 18.80 -18.86
C SER A 8 13.18 17.43 -18.89
N PHE A 9 13.50 16.62 -19.89
CA PHE A 9 13.15 15.20 -19.88
C PHE A 9 14.03 14.50 -18.84
N PHE A 10 13.44 13.64 -18.01
CA PHE A 10 14.22 12.74 -17.16
C PHE A 10 14.93 11.73 -18.07
N LEU A 11 16.24 11.91 -18.23
CA LEU A 11 17.09 11.04 -19.01
C LEU A 11 17.76 10.02 -18.10
N LEU A 12 17.85 8.79 -18.60
CA LEU A 12 18.61 7.71 -17.98
C LEU A 12 20.06 8.14 -17.76
N LEU A 13 20.53 8.04 -16.51
CA LEU A 13 21.96 8.18 -16.21
C LEU A 13 22.70 6.93 -16.68
N THR A 14 23.71 7.12 -17.52
CA THR A 14 24.58 6.03 -17.97
C THR A 14 25.49 5.59 -16.82
N SER A 15 25.86 4.31 -16.79
CA SER A 15 26.73 3.73 -15.75
C SER A 15 28.09 4.44 -15.61
N SER A 16 28.54 5.15 -16.64
CA SER A 16 29.75 5.99 -16.64
C SER A 16 29.63 7.28 -15.80
N SER A 17 28.41 7.70 -15.46
CA SER A 17 28.13 8.92 -14.67
C SER A 17 27.81 8.63 -13.20
N SER A 18 27.69 7.35 -12.83
CA SER A 18 27.51 6.94 -11.44
C SER A 18 28.84 6.98 -10.70
N PRO A 19 28.90 7.49 -9.46
CA PRO A 19 30.10 7.40 -8.64
C PRO A 19 30.50 5.93 -8.45
N PHE A 20 31.79 5.72 -8.16
CA PHE A 20 32.44 4.41 -8.04
C PHE A 20 31.71 3.46 -7.07
N HIS A 21 31.08 4.00 -6.03
CA HIS A 21 30.18 3.27 -5.15
C HIS A 21 28.72 3.58 -5.47
N ARG A 22 27.88 2.53 -5.57
CA ARG A 22 26.44 2.66 -5.84
C ARG A 22 25.78 3.53 -4.76
N PRO A 23 25.24 4.71 -5.11
CA PRO A 23 24.51 5.56 -4.19
C PRO A 23 23.28 4.85 -3.62
N GLY A 24 22.98 5.09 -2.34
CA GLY A 24 21.84 4.49 -1.63
C GLY A 24 22.14 3.20 -0.86
N ASN A 25 23.35 2.63 -1.01
CA ASN A 25 23.77 1.50 -0.20
C ASN A 25 24.03 1.90 1.27
N CYS A 26 23.63 1.03 2.19
CA CYS A 26 23.95 1.20 3.62
C CYS A 26 25.46 1.06 3.87
N ALA A 27 25.99 1.79 4.87
CA ALA A 27 27.35 1.56 5.35
C ALA A 27 27.48 0.17 6.00
N GLY A 28 28.67 -0.43 5.94
CA GLY A 28 28.94 -1.73 6.57
C GLY A 28 28.39 -2.98 5.86
N ILE A 29 27.72 -2.84 4.73
CA ILE A 29 27.40 -4.00 3.86
C ILE A 29 28.65 -4.46 3.09
N PRO A 30 28.73 -5.70 2.57
CA PRO A 30 29.94 -6.21 1.91
C PRO A 30 30.51 -5.34 0.78
N SER A 31 29.67 -4.63 0.03
CA SER A 31 30.10 -3.71 -1.03
C SER A 31 30.57 -2.32 -0.53
N MET A 32 30.34 -2.01 0.74
CA MET A 32 30.63 -0.73 1.40
C MET A 32 31.35 -0.94 2.75
N GLU A 33 32.03 -2.08 2.96
CA GLU A 33 32.67 -2.46 4.22
C GLU A 33 33.73 -1.45 4.69
N ARG A 34 34.32 -0.70 3.75
CA ARG A 34 35.24 0.41 4.01
C ARG A 34 34.62 1.51 4.88
N TYR A 35 33.31 1.74 4.76
CA TYR A 35 32.59 2.80 5.45
C TYR A 35 31.78 2.17 6.58
N LYS A 36 32.08 2.55 7.83
CA LYS A 36 31.35 2.03 9.01
C LYS A 36 30.07 2.81 9.28
N VAL A 37 30.07 4.08 8.89
CA VAL A 37 28.98 5.04 9.11
C VAL A 37 28.82 5.91 7.87
N SER A 38 27.61 6.43 7.64
CA SER A 38 27.25 7.13 6.40
C SER A 38 27.90 8.50 6.21
N ASN A 39 28.41 9.10 7.29
CA ASN A 39 29.18 10.36 7.25
C ASN A 39 30.61 10.17 6.69
N GLU A 40 31.09 8.94 6.56
CA GLU A 40 32.38 8.63 5.91
C GLU A 40 32.25 8.51 4.38
N PHE A 41 31.04 8.64 3.82
CA PHE A 41 30.84 8.57 2.38
C PHE A 41 31.48 9.76 1.65
N PRO A 42 32.08 9.54 0.47
CA PRO A 42 32.65 10.62 -0.33
C PRO A 42 31.61 11.65 -0.77
N ASP A 43 32.03 12.92 -0.88
CA ASP A 43 31.17 14.03 -1.31
C ASP A 43 30.52 13.78 -2.69
N ASP A 44 31.22 13.13 -3.62
CA ASP A 44 30.66 12.81 -4.94
C ASP A 44 29.45 11.87 -4.82
N THR A 45 29.52 10.87 -3.94
CA THR A 45 28.40 9.96 -3.66
C THR A 45 27.23 10.70 -2.99
N LEU A 46 27.53 11.58 -2.04
CA LEU A 46 26.52 12.36 -1.32
C LEU A 46 25.84 13.41 -2.23
N ASN A 47 26.61 14.09 -3.08
CA ASN A 47 26.10 15.04 -4.05
C ASN A 47 25.29 14.33 -5.14
N PHE A 48 25.71 13.15 -5.59
CA PHE A 48 24.97 12.39 -6.58
C PHE A 48 23.58 11.98 -6.06
N ILE A 49 23.47 11.37 -4.87
CA ILE A 49 22.17 10.93 -4.34
C ILE A 49 21.25 12.12 -4.04
N LYS A 50 21.83 13.26 -3.64
CA LYS A 50 21.09 14.51 -3.44
C LYS A 50 20.50 15.05 -4.74
N MET A 51 21.22 14.93 -5.85
CA MET A 51 20.77 15.41 -7.17
C MET A 51 19.89 14.39 -7.91
N HIS A 52 20.00 13.10 -7.57
CA HIS A 52 19.29 12.00 -8.25
C HIS A 52 18.57 11.08 -7.25
N PRO A 53 17.55 11.57 -6.52
CA PRO A 53 16.82 10.77 -5.55
C PRO A 53 15.82 9.79 -6.19
N LEU A 54 15.48 9.99 -7.47
CA LEU A 54 14.48 9.20 -8.18
C LEU A 54 15.15 8.10 -9.01
N MET A 55 14.63 6.88 -8.87
CA MET A 55 15.03 5.74 -9.71
C MET A 55 14.34 5.81 -11.07
N ASP A 56 14.99 5.30 -12.12
CA ASP A 56 14.41 5.24 -13.45
C ASP A 56 13.26 4.22 -13.55
N GLU A 57 13.48 3.03 -12.96
CA GLU A 57 12.50 1.94 -13.01
C GLU A 57 11.41 2.09 -11.96
N ALA A 58 10.15 1.92 -12.38
CA ALA A 58 9.02 1.77 -11.47
C ALA A 58 8.98 0.36 -10.88
N VAL A 59 8.56 0.24 -9.61
CA VAL A 59 8.39 -1.07 -8.97
C VAL A 59 7.20 -1.81 -9.62
N PRO A 60 7.42 -2.97 -10.27
CA PRO A 60 6.33 -3.74 -10.86
C PRO A 60 5.44 -4.36 -9.76
N SER A 61 4.14 -4.46 -10.02
CA SER A 61 3.26 -5.23 -9.15
C SER A 61 3.44 -6.73 -9.36
N ILE A 62 3.07 -7.54 -8.38
CA ILE A 62 3.00 -8.99 -8.56
C ILE A 62 2.05 -9.29 -9.73
N ALA A 63 2.54 -10.06 -10.71
CA ALA A 63 1.86 -10.38 -11.98
C ALA A 63 1.52 -9.18 -12.89
N ASN A 64 2.12 -7.99 -12.68
CA ASN A 64 1.92 -6.77 -13.49
C ASN A 64 0.44 -6.36 -13.67
N ARG A 65 -0.43 -6.74 -12.72
CA ARG A 65 -1.84 -6.40 -12.72
C ARG A 65 -2.35 -6.14 -11.30
N PRO A 66 -3.44 -5.36 -11.12
CA PRO A 66 -4.11 -5.22 -9.83
C PRO A 66 -4.77 -6.53 -9.41
N TRP A 67 -4.78 -6.81 -8.11
CA TRP A 67 -5.37 -8.04 -7.57
C TRP A 67 -6.89 -7.95 -7.47
N PHE A 68 -7.43 -6.74 -7.34
CA PHE A 68 -8.86 -6.50 -7.24
C PHE A 68 -9.20 -5.22 -8.00
N LEU A 69 -10.29 -5.25 -8.76
CA LEU A 69 -10.79 -4.12 -9.53
C LEU A 69 -12.28 -3.92 -9.30
N LYS A 70 -12.67 -2.68 -9.05
CA LYS A 70 -14.07 -2.27 -8.97
C LYS A 70 -14.23 -0.91 -9.64
N THR A 71 -14.57 -0.93 -10.92
CA THR A 71 -14.63 0.26 -11.79
C THR A 71 -16.03 0.86 -11.89
N MET A 72 -17.07 0.07 -11.64
CA MET A 72 -18.49 0.46 -11.79
C MET A 72 -19.10 0.95 -10.47
N VAL A 73 -18.37 1.75 -9.69
CA VAL A 73 -18.84 2.31 -8.41
C VAL A 73 -18.55 3.80 -8.28
N ARG A 74 -19.34 4.49 -7.45
CA ARG A 74 -19.19 5.92 -7.17
C ARG A 74 -18.38 6.21 -5.91
N TYR A 75 -17.53 5.27 -5.50
CA TYR A 75 -16.69 5.40 -4.31
C TYR A 75 -15.30 4.82 -4.57
N ARG A 76 -14.32 5.32 -3.82
CA ARG A 76 -12.94 4.84 -3.84
C ARG A 76 -12.67 3.91 -2.66
N LEU A 77 -11.85 2.90 -2.92
CA LEU A 77 -11.24 2.07 -1.89
C LEU A 77 -10.04 2.84 -1.31
N THR A 78 -9.89 2.85 0.02
CA THR A 78 -9.00 3.77 0.76
C THR A 78 -8.24 3.14 1.91
N ARG A 79 -8.73 2.03 2.46
CA ARG A 79 -8.11 1.31 3.58
C ARG A 79 -8.01 -0.16 3.25
N ILE A 80 -7.01 -0.83 3.82
CA ILE A 80 -6.75 -2.25 3.63
C ILE A 80 -6.42 -2.88 4.98
N ALA A 81 -6.96 -4.07 5.22
CA ALA A 81 -6.54 -4.97 6.28
C ALA A 81 -6.48 -6.39 5.69
N VAL A 82 -5.53 -7.20 6.14
CA VAL A 82 -5.25 -8.52 5.54
C VAL A 82 -5.14 -9.57 6.64
N ASP A 83 -5.83 -10.68 6.44
CA ASP A 83 -5.69 -11.91 7.21
C ASP A 83 -4.90 -12.90 6.34
N THR A 84 -3.67 -13.24 6.70
CA THR A 84 -2.85 -14.20 5.95
C THR A 84 -3.05 -15.64 6.42
N GLU A 85 -3.75 -15.85 7.53
CA GLU A 85 -3.89 -17.13 8.22
C GLU A 85 -5.36 -17.52 8.37
N ALA A 86 -6.20 -17.10 7.42
CA ALA A 86 -7.62 -17.38 7.43
C ALA A 86 -7.94 -18.85 7.11
N GLY A 87 -9.15 -19.26 7.49
CA GLY A 87 -9.70 -20.59 7.21
C GLY A 87 -9.21 -21.68 8.19
N PRO A 88 -9.76 -22.90 8.09
CA PRO A 88 -9.50 -23.98 9.06
C PRO A 88 -8.04 -24.44 9.12
N HIS A 89 -7.29 -24.28 8.03
CA HIS A 89 -5.89 -24.70 7.92
C HIS A 89 -4.91 -23.51 7.92
N SER A 90 -5.39 -22.30 8.23
CA SER A 90 -4.58 -21.08 8.28
C SER A 90 -3.73 -20.84 7.03
N ASN A 91 -4.26 -21.20 5.86
CA ASN A 91 -3.55 -21.18 4.58
C ASN A 91 -4.24 -20.28 3.54
N GLN A 92 -5.25 -19.52 3.96
CA GLN A 92 -6.00 -18.63 3.09
C GLN A 92 -5.64 -17.18 3.40
N THR A 93 -5.45 -16.38 2.36
CA THR A 93 -5.28 -14.93 2.51
C THR A 93 -6.59 -14.22 2.19
N VAL A 94 -7.20 -13.58 3.17
CA VAL A 94 -8.42 -12.80 3.02
C VAL A 94 -8.10 -11.32 3.18
N VAL A 95 -8.52 -10.51 2.22
CA VAL A 95 -8.26 -9.07 2.19
C VAL A 95 -9.57 -8.31 2.37
N PHE A 96 -9.53 -7.30 3.23
CA PHE A 96 -10.62 -6.38 3.52
C PHE A 96 -10.25 -4.98 3.02
N LEU A 97 -11.10 -4.40 2.17
CA LEU A 97 -10.91 -3.07 1.60
C LEU A 97 -12.01 -2.13 2.10
N GLY A 98 -11.63 -1.04 2.77
CA GLY A 98 -12.56 0.00 3.23
C GLY A 98 -12.71 1.14 2.23
N SER A 99 -13.92 1.66 2.09
CA SER A 99 -14.24 2.77 1.18
C SER A 99 -14.54 4.09 1.89
N GLU A 100 -14.61 5.16 1.10
CA GLU A 100 -15.05 6.48 1.57
C GLU A 100 -16.57 6.59 1.82
N LYS A 101 -17.34 5.51 1.57
CA LYS A 101 -18.80 5.47 1.75
C LYS A 101 -19.24 4.47 2.82
N GLY A 102 -18.33 4.02 3.68
CA GLY A 102 -18.63 3.10 4.78
C GLY A 102 -18.84 1.66 4.32
N ILE A 103 -18.36 1.33 3.13
CA ILE A 103 -18.44 -0.01 2.56
C ILE A 103 -17.11 -0.72 2.80
N VAL A 104 -17.19 -1.94 3.31
CA VAL A 104 -16.08 -2.90 3.41
C VAL A 104 -16.30 -4.00 2.39
N VAL A 105 -15.33 -4.18 1.48
CA VAL A 105 -15.31 -5.27 0.51
C VAL A 105 -14.34 -6.33 0.99
N LYS A 106 -14.75 -7.59 0.93
CA LYS A 106 -13.96 -8.75 1.30
C LYS A 106 -13.67 -9.61 0.07
N PHE A 107 -12.42 -9.98 -0.15
CA PHE A 107 -12.04 -10.92 -1.20
C PHE A 107 -10.98 -11.91 -0.70
N LEU A 108 -10.96 -13.11 -1.29
CA LEU A 108 -9.94 -14.13 -1.09
C LEU A 108 -8.84 -13.93 -2.14
N ALA A 109 -7.59 -13.84 -1.69
CA ALA A 109 -6.43 -13.87 -2.57
C ALA A 109 -5.99 -15.33 -2.78
N ASN A 110 -6.09 -15.84 -4.01
CA ASN A 110 -5.64 -17.17 -4.35
C ASN A 110 -4.16 -17.13 -4.76
N MET A 111 -3.30 -17.55 -3.84
CA MET A 111 -1.85 -17.61 -4.00
C MET A 111 -1.45 -19.03 -4.40
N ASP A 112 -0.81 -19.19 -5.55
CA ASP A 112 -0.18 -20.44 -5.98
C ASP A 112 1.33 -20.23 -6.13
N GLY A 113 2.12 -20.98 -5.33
CA GLY A 113 3.58 -20.94 -5.40
C GLY A 113 4.22 -19.57 -5.13
N GLY A 114 3.55 -18.70 -4.35
CA GLY A 114 4.01 -17.33 -4.06
C GLY A 114 3.59 -16.30 -5.11
N PHE A 115 2.92 -16.71 -6.18
CA PHE A 115 2.31 -15.81 -7.16
C PHE A 115 0.80 -15.79 -6.97
N LEU A 116 0.18 -14.66 -7.30
CA LEU A 116 -1.27 -14.61 -7.36
C LEU A 116 -1.78 -15.19 -8.65
N ASN A 117 -2.64 -16.19 -8.50
CA ASN A 117 -3.40 -16.70 -9.61
C ASN A 117 -4.65 -15.86 -9.83
N ASP A 118 -5.51 -15.74 -8.81
CA ASP A 118 -6.79 -15.04 -8.93
C ASP A 118 -7.26 -14.42 -7.61
N SER A 119 -8.29 -13.58 -7.67
CA SER A 119 -9.00 -13.06 -6.52
C SER A 119 -10.48 -13.43 -6.59
N VAL A 120 -11.04 -13.90 -5.48
CA VAL A 120 -12.47 -14.23 -5.41
C VAL A 120 -13.17 -13.20 -4.53
N PHE A 121 -14.09 -12.43 -5.11
CA PHE A 121 -14.96 -11.54 -4.33
C PHE A 121 -15.85 -12.39 -3.42
N LEU A 122 -15.81 -12.13 -2.11
CA LEU A 122 -16.56 -12.89 -1.11
C LEU A 122 -17.80 -12.11 -0.64
N GLU A 123 -17.62 -10.85 -0.25
CA GLU A 123 -18.67 -10.10 0.43
C GLU A 123 -18.50 -8.59 0.25
N GLU A 124 -19.61 -7.85 0.29
CA GLU A 124 -19.66 -6.39 0.39
C GLU A 124 -20.60 -5.99 1.51
N LEU A 125 -20.10 -5.21 2.46
CA LEU A 125 -20.80 -4.84 3.69
C LEU A 125 -20.84 -3.32 3.85
N ASN A 126 -22.03 -2.74 3.99
CA ASN A 126 -22.16 -1.38 4.50
C ASN A 126 -22.13 -1.42 6.04
N VAL A 127 -21.06 -0.90 6.64
CA VAL A 127 -20.81 -1.00 8.08
C VAL A 127 -21.06 0.29 8.82
N TYR A 128 -21.34 1.39 8.12
CA TYR A 128 -21.72 2.66 8.74
C TYR A 128 -23.14 2.57 9.31
N ASN A 129 -23.30 2.92 10.59
CA ASN A 129 -24.60 2.95 11.26
C ASN A 129 -25.02 4.42 11.52
N PRO A 130 -25.97 4.98 10.76
CA PRO A 130 -26.41 6.37 10.95
C PRO A 130 -26.93 6.67 12.35
N ASP A 131 -27.65 5.73 12.98
CA ASP A 131 -28.25 5.92 14.31
C ASP A 131 -27.20 6.02 15.43
N LYS A 132 -25.98 5.53 15.18
CA LYS A 132 -24.89 5.51 16.17
C LYS A 132 -23.71 6.41 15.82
N CYS A 133 -23.52 6.69 14.53
CA CYS A 133 -22.34 7.39 14.02
C CYS A 133 -22.68 8.78 13.45
N SER A 134 -23.95 9.12 13.25
CA SER A 134 -24.33 10.49 12.88
C SER A 134 -24.33 11.36 14.13
N ILE A 135 -23.43 12.34 14.19
CA ILE A 135 -23.37 13.34 15.27
C ILE A 135 -23.73 14.69 14.66
N ASP A 136 -24.66 15.42 15.28
CA ASP A 136 -25.10 16.76 14.88
C ASP A 136 -25.55 16.91 13.42
N GLY A 137 -26.09 15.83 12.83
CA GLY A 137 -26.56 15.81 11.44
C GLY A 137 -25.45 15.75 10.39
N ALA A 138 -24.18 15.64 10.79
CA ALA A 138 -23.06 15.45 9.90
C ALA A 138 -22.83 13.95 9.61
N GLU A 139 -23.03 13.54 8.36
CA GLU A 139 -22.78 12.16 7.92
C GLU A 139 -21.44 12.03 7.18
N ASP A 140 -20.35 11.81 7.94
CA ASP A 140 -19.09 11.39 7.36
C ASP A 140 -18.94 9.86 7.39
N ARG A 141 -19.25 9.25 6.25
CA ARG A 141 -19.18 7.78 6.07
C ARG A 141 -17.78 7.32 5.67
N ARG A 142 -16.76 8.19 5.66
CA ARG A 142 -15.41 7.78 5.26
C ARG A 142 -14.77 6.89 6.32
N ILE A 143 -14.33 5.70 5.91
CA ILE A 143 -13.51 4.85 6.78
C ILE A 143 -12.14 5.49 6.92
N VAL A 144 -11.75 5.86 8.15
CA VAL A 144 -10.47 6.49 8.46
C VAL A 144 -9.40 5.51 8.90
N GLY A 145 -9.80 4.34 9.40
CA GLY A 145 -8.91 3.28 9.85
C GLY A 145 -9.59 1.92 9.89
N MET A 146 -8.79 0.86 9.73
CA MET A 146 -9.23 -0.53 9.84
C MET A 146 -8.16 -1.30 10.60
N GLN A 147 -8.57 -2.07 11.61
CA GLN A 147 -7.66 -2.92 12.38
C GLN A 147 -8.25 -4.30 12.49
N MET A 148 -7.50 -5.29 12.03
CA MET A 148 -7.86 -6.69 12.19
C MET A 148 -7.40 -7.20 13.56
N ASP A 149 -8.26 -7.98 14.20
CA ASP A 149 -7.97 -8.73 15.41
C ASP A 149 -8.44 -10.18 15.21
N SER A 150 -7.51 -11.04 14.76
CA SER A 150 -7.76 -12.46 14.53
C SER A 150 -8.16 -13.19 15.81
N ARG A 151 -7.66 -12.76 16.98
CA ARG A 151 -7.97 -13.40 18.27
C ARG A 151 -9.41 -13.18 18.72
N SER A 152 -9.94 -11.96 18.55
CA SER A 152 -11.36 -11.68 18.83
C SER A 152 -12.28 -11.94 17.64
N HIS A 153 -11.72 -12.51 16.55
CA HIS A 153 -12.40 -12.82 15.31
C HIS A 153 -13.16 -11.60 14.74
N ALA A 154 -12.54 -10.42 14.80
CA ALA A 154 -13.18 -9.16 14.45
C ALA A 154 -12.29 -8.21 13.65
N LEU A 155 -12.95 -7.40 12.83
CA LEU A 155 -12.41 -6.25 12.14
C LEU A 155 -12.99 -5.00 12.77
N TRP A 156 -12.13 -4.16 13.33
CA TRP A 156 -12.50 -2.85 13.86
C TRP A 156 -12.43 -1.82 12.74
N VAL A 157 -13.53 -1.12 12.50
CA VAL A 157 -13.65 -0.10 11.45
C VAL A 157 -13.88 1.25 12.12
N ALA A 158 -12.95 2.17 11.91
CA ALA A 158 -13.01 3.51 12.46
C ALA A 158 -13.59 4.49 11.43
N PHE A 159 -14.54 5.29 11.89
CA PHE A 159 -15.05 6.50 11.25
C PHE A 159 -14.58 7.71 12.06
N THR A 160 -14.82 8.93 11.57
CA THR A 160 -14.49 10.15 12.31
C THR A 160 -15.28 10.30 13.61
N SER A 161 -16.50 9.75 13.66
CA SER A 161 -17.44 9.88 14.78
C SER A 161 -17.61 8.62 15.64
N CYS A 162 -17.20 7.45 15.17
CA CYS A 162 -17.47 6.18 15.85
C CYS A 162 -16.48 5.08 15.45
N VAL A 163 -16.48 3.98 16.22
CA VAL A 163 -15.76 2.75 15.89
C VAL A 163 -16.74 1.59 15.91
N VAL A 164 -16.72 0.78 14.85
CA VAL A 164 -17.64 -0.35 14.64
C VAL A 164 -16.86 -1.67 14.68
N LYS A 165 -17.35 -2.62 15.48
CA LYS A 165 -16.86 -4.01 15.48
C LYS A 165 -17.60 -4.80 14.41
N VAL A 166 -16.88 -5.33 13.43
CA VAL A 166 -17.42 -6.16 12.35
C VAL A 166 -16.88 -7.59 12.51
N PRO A 167 -17.72 -8.65 12.59
CA PRO A 167 -17.22 -10.02 12.65
C PRO A 167 -16.54 -10.39 11.32
N LEU A 168 -15.42 -11.14 11.36
CA LEU A 168 -14.70 -11.52 10.13
C LEU A 168 -15.48 -12.52 9.26
N SER A 169 -16.42 -13.27 9.84
CA SER A 169 -17.29 -14.22 9.16
C SER A 169 -18.73 -14.07 9.64
N ARG A 170 -19.68 -14.34 8.74
CA ARG A 170 -21.12 -14.42 9.00
C ARG A 170 -21.60 -15.78 8.47
N CYS A 171 -21.20 -16.85 9.17
CA CYS A 171 -21.54 -18.22 8.84
C CYS A 171 -22.97 -18.58 9.27
#